data_AF-A0A9D9LEE9-F1
#
_entry.id   AF-A0A9D9LEE9-F1
#
_cell.length_a   1.000
_cell.length_b   1.000
_cell.length_c   1.000
_cell.angle_alpha   90.00
_cell.angle_beta   90.00
_cell.angle_gamma   90.00
#
_symmetry.space_group_name_H-M   'P 1'
#
loop_
_entity.id
_entity.type
_entity.pdbx_description
1 polymer ?
#
loop_
_entity_poly.entity_id
_entity_poly.type
_entity_poly.pdbx_seq_one_letter_code
_entity_poly.pdbx_strand_id
1 'polypeptide(L)'
;SGRWRRAATFDTFSLGQLILESVTRGAQYRMYFPVEMVLMVKALITFEGVGQALLPGFNVAEVSERHIRRIFIRQFSPLRMVQEELRGAPDLLDALMRVPQLVTEGLRVLEKTTRRPAENPLSGIRGTLIAGFCLVAGAIIMAFGGAWQIWGALFGVALLLAVRRGP
;
A
#
# COMPACT_ATOMS: atom_id res chain seq x y z
N SER A 1 13.34 -28.02 -21.90
CA SER A 1 12.49 -28.52 -20.80
C SER A 1 11.68 -27.34 -20.24
N GLY A 2 10.46 -27.12 -20.72
CA GLY A 2 9.69 -25.91 -20.42
C GLY A 2 8.20 -26.18 -20.33
N ARG A 3 7.77 -26.96 -19.34
CA ARG A 3 6.37 -27.40 -19.24
C ARG A 3 5.84 -27.44 -17.80
N TRP A 4 5.98 -26.34 -17.06
CA TRP A 4 5.46 -26.22 -15.68
C TRP A 4 5.02 -24.79 -15.32
N ARG A 5 4.26 -24.10 -16.18
CA ARG A 5 3.82 -22.71 -15.90
C ARG A 5 2.35 -22.38 -16.18
N ARG A 6 1.45 -23.36 -16.29
CA ARG A 6 0.03 -23.05 -16.53
C ARG A 6 -0.91 -23.97 -15.75
N ALA A 7 -1.24 -23.53 -14.54
CA ALA A 7 -2.53 -23.66 -13.85
C ALA A 7 -2.30 -23.44 -12.34
N ALA A 8 -2.23 -22.17 -11.91
CA ALA A 8 -2.18 -21.82 -10.50
C ALA A 8 -3.61 -21.83 -9.95
N THR A 9 -4.03 -22.99 -9.45
CA THR A 9 -5.18 -23.12 -8.56
C THR A 9 -4.62 -23.47 -7.19
N PHE A 10 -4.91 -22.64 -6.18
CA PHE A 10 -4.40 -22.71 -4.80
C PHE A 10 -4.68 -24.04 -4.06
N ASP A 11 -5.45 -24.95 -4.66
CA ASP A 11 -5.77 -26.27 -4.09
C ASP A 11 -4.67 -27.32 -4.20
N THR A 12 -3.67 -27.13 -5.06
CA THR A 12 -2.72 -28.21 -5.41
C THR A 12 -1.27 -27.95 -5.02
N PHE A 13 -0.98 -26.83 -4.37
CA PHE A 13 0.40 -26.43 -4.09
C PHE A 13 0.70 -26.48 -2.58
N SER A 14 1.78 -27.17 -2.21
CA SER A 14 2.29 -27.34 -0.83
C SER A 14 2.58 -25.98 -0.18
N LEU A 15 1.95 -25.70 0.97
CA LEU A 15 2.15 -24.44 1.68
C LEU A 15 3.59 -24.33 2.19
N GLY A 16 4.19 -25.45 2.61
CA GLY A 16 5.60 -25.51 2.98
C GLY A 16 6.54 -25.16 1.83
N GLN A 17 6.25 -25.62 0.61
CA GLN A 17 7.05 -25.27 -0.57
C GLN A 17 6.92 -23.78 -0.93
N LEU A 18 5.73 -23.17 -0.78
CA LEU A 18 5.56 -21.73 -1.01
C LEU A 18 6.42 -20.91 -0.06
N ILE A 19 6.43 -21.31 1.22
CA ILE A 19 7.20 -20.62 2.24
C ILE A 19 8.70 -20.82 1.96
N LEU A 20 9.13 -22.04 1.61
CA LEU A 20 10.54 -22.31 1.27
C LEU A 20 10.99 -21.48 0.06
N GLU A 21 10.15 -21.40 -0.98
CA GLU A 21 10.43 -20.59 -2.15
C GLU A 21 10.51 -19.11 -1.81
N SER A 22 9.62 -18.61 -0.95
CA SER A 22 9.62 -17.23 -0.46
C SER A 22 10.88 -16.91 0.35
N VAL A 23 11.28 -17.79 1.26
CA VAL A 23 12.53 -17.66 2.04
C VAL A 23 13.74 -17.68 1.12
N THR A 24 13.78 -18.60 0.16
CA THR A 24 14.88 -18.71 -0.81
C THR A 24 14.97 -17.47 -1.69
N ARG A 25 13.83 -16.92 -2.14
CA ARG A 25 13.80 -15.64 -2.88
C ARG A 25 14.22 -14.46 -2.02
N GLY A 26 13.75 -14.35 -0.78
CA GLY A 26 14.17 -13.30 0.14
C GLY A 26 15.68 -13.31 0.39
N ALA A 27 16.27 -14.50 0.45
CA ALA A 27 17.71 -14.66 0.66
C ALA A 27 18.52 -14.11 -0.52
N GLN A 28 17.99 -14.17 -1.74
CA GLN A 28 18.61 -13.55 -2.93
C GLN A 28 18.72 -12.02 -2.78
N TYR A 29 17.80 -11.39 -2.05
CA TYR A 29 17.83 -9.97 -1.71
C TYR A 29 18.64 -9.66 -0.44
N ARG A 30 19.56 -10.56 -0.04
CA ARG A 30 20.39 -10.44 1.17
C ARG A 30 19.60 -10.36 2.48
N MET A 31 18.36 -10.85 2.50
CA MET A 31 17.63 -11.03 3.75
C MET A 31 18.22 -12.24 4.50
N TYR A 32 18.59 -12.05 5.77
CA TYR A 32 19.07 -13.12 6.62
C TYR A 32 17.90 -13.89 7.23
N PHE A 33 17.83 -15.20 7.00
CA PHE A 33 16.88 -16.10 7.63
C PHE A 33 17.62 -17.06 8.57
N PRO A 34 17.27 -17.10 9.87
CA PRO A 34 17.84 -18.05 10.81
C PRO A 34 17.64 -19.51 10.35
N VAL A 35 18.61 -20.36 10.65
CA VAL A 35 18.57 -21.79 10.30
C VAL A 35 17.32 -22.47 10.86
N GLU A 36 16.90 -22.08 12.05
CA GLU A 36 15.73 -22.62 12.74
C GLU A 36 14.46 -22.39 11.92
N MET A 37 14.31 -21.21 11.30
CA MET A 37 13.16 -20.92 10.43
C MET A 37 13.14 -21.84 9.22
N VAL A 38 14.28 -22.06 8.56
CA VAL A 38 14.37 -22.94 7.38
C VAL A 38 14.07 -24.39 7.74
N LEU A 39 14.54 -24.85 8.91
CA LEU A 39 14.24 -26.19 9.42
C LEU A 39 12.75 -26.37 9.74
N MET A 40 12.09 -25.36 10.32
CA MET A 40 10.64 -25.39 10.52
C MET A 40 9.88 -25.54 9.21
N VAL A 41 10.28 -24.81 8.17
CA VAL A 41 9.67 -24.90 6.84
C VAL A 41 9.88 -26.30 6.24
N LYS A 42 11.09 -26.87 6.36
CA LYS A 42 11.36 -28.25 5.92
C LYS A 42 10.52 -29.28 6.68
N ALA A 43 10.36 -29.12 7.99
CA ALA A 43 9.51 -29.98 8.78
C ALA A 43 8.04 -29.90 8.32
N LEU A 44 7.56 -28.70 7.98
CA LEU A 44 6.21 -28.50 7.45
C LEU A 44 6.03 -29.21 6.09
N ILE A 45 7.02 -29.13 5.19
CA ILE A 45 7.01 -29.89 3.92
C ILE A 45 6.95 -31.39 4.19
N THR A 46 7.70 -31.89 5.17
CA THR A 46 7.66 -33.31 5.56
C THR A 46 6.29 -33.70 6.10
N PHE A 47 5.67 -32.88 6.96
CA PHE A 47 4.32 -33.15 7.46
C PHE A 47 3.28 -33.18 6.34
N GLU A 48 3.37 -32.26 5.39
CA GLU A 48 2.53 -32.27 4.18
C GLU A 48 2.75 -33.51 3.33
N GLY A 49 4.01 -33.90 3.10
CA GLY A 49 4.36 -35.10 2.34
C GLY A 49 3.88 -36.39 3.01
N VAL A 50 4.04 -36.51 4.33
CA VAL A 50 3.51 -37.64 5.12
C VAL A 50 1.98 -37.62 5.12
N GLY A 51 1.35 -36.46 5.29
CA GLY A 51 -0.09 -36.30 5.25
C GLY A 51 -0.68 -36.74 3.92
N GLN A 52 -0.05 -36.35 2.80
CA GLN A 52 -0.46 -36.77 1.46
C GLN A 52 -0.26 -38.28 1.22
N ALA A 53 0.76 -38.89 1.81
CA ALA A 53 0.98 -40.33 1.71
C ALA A 53 -0.05 -41.14 2.52
N LEU A 54 -0.52 -40.61 3.65
CA LEU A 54 -1.55 -41.24 4.50
C LEU A 54 -2.97 -40.99 3.99
N LEU A 55 -3.25 -39.78 3.53
CA LEU A 55 -4.56 -39.35 3.04
C LEU A 55 -4.36 -38.68 1.67
N PRO A 56 -4.60 -39.41 0.57
CA PRO A 56 -4.48 -38.85 -0.77
C PRO A 56 -5.44 -37.67 -0.97
N GLY A 57 -4.89 -36.52 -1.36
CA GLY A 57 -5.68 -35.28 -1.55
C GLY A 57 -5.73 -34.40 -0.30
N PHE A 58 -4.89 -34.66 0.70
CA PHE A 58 -4.79 -33.85 1.90
C PHE A 58 -4.28 -32.44 1.60
N ASN A 59 -5.14 -31.44 1.82
CA ASN A 59 -4.80 -30.02 1.70
C ASN A 59 -4.60 -29.41 3.10
N VAL A 60 -3.34 -29.13 3.45
CA VAL A 60 -3.00 -28.51 4.75
C VAL A 60 -3.59 -27.12 4.91
N ALA A 61 -3.72 -26.34 3.83
CA ALA A 61 -4.29 -25.00 3.89
C ALA A 61 -5.78 -25.05 4.28
N GLU A 62 -6.54 -25.97 3.69
CA GLU A 62 -7.97 -26.17 3.98
C GLU A 62 -8.20 -26.57 5.45
N VAL A 63 -7.46 -27.57 5.93
CA VAL A 63 -7.58 -28.05 7.32
C VAL A 63 -7.14 -27.00 8.34
N SER A 64 -6.20 -26.14 7.95
CA SER A 64 -5.66 -25.09 8.83
C SER A 64 -6.51 -23.83 8.89
N GLU A 65 -7.48 -23.64 7.98
CA GLU A 65 -8.22 -22.39 7.80
C GLU A 65 -8.86 -21.88 9.10
N ARG A 66 -9.54 -22.78 9.84
CA ARG A 66 -10.18 -22.43 11.13
C ARG A 66 -9.18 -21.95 12.18
N HIS A 67 -8.01 -22.57 12.23
CA HIS A 67 -6.96 -22.24 13.19
C HIS A 67 -6.26 -20.93 12.82
N ILE A 68 -5.91 -20.78 11.55
CA ILE A 68 -5.30 -19.56 11.00
C ILE A 68 -6.22 -18.37 11.22
N ARG A 69 -7.52 -18.49 10.92
CA ARG A 69 -8.50 -17.41 11.14
C ARG A 69 -8.52 -16.93 12.60
N ARG A 70 -8.45 -17.83 13.57
CA ARG A 70 -8.40 -17.47 15.00
C ARG A 70 -7.13 -16.71 15.36
N ILE A 71 -5.98 -17.14 14.83
CA ILE A 71 -4.69 -16.48 15.06
C ILE A 71 -4.69 -15.10 14.41
N PHE A 72 -5.18 -15.01 13.17
CA PHE A 72 -5.25 -13.77 12.40
C PHE A 72 -6.07 -12.70 13.13
N ILE A 73 -7.29 -13.02 13.58
CA ILE A 73 -8.15 -12.08 14.30
C ILE A 73 -7.52 -11.61 15.63
N ARG A 74 -6.72 -12.45 16.28
CA ARG A 74 -6.04 -12.10 17.55
C ARG A 74 -4.81 -11.22 17.32
N GLN A 75 -4.02 -11.49 16.28
CA GLN A 75 -2.79 -10.74 15.98
C GLN A 75 -3.10 -9.43 15.24
N PHE A 76 -4.00 -9.49 14.26
CA PHE A 76 -4.47 -8.37 13.46
C PHE A 76 -5.86 -7.95 13.91
N SER A 77 -6.04 -7.66 15.20
CA SER A 77 -7.34 -7.17 15.65
C SER A 77 -7.56 -5.77 15.04
N PRO A 78 -8.52 -5.61 14.11
CA PRO A 78 -8.72 -4.33 13.40
C PRO A 78 -9.07 -3.20 14.38
N LEU A 79 -9.73 -3.54 15.50
CA LEU A 79 -10.00 -2.61 16.59
C LEU A 79 -8.73 -2.03 17.21
N ARG A 80 -7.66 -2.83 17.40
CA ARG A 80 -6.40 -2.30 17.94
C ARG A 80 -5.69 -1.41 16.92
N MET A 81 -5.66 -1.82 15.65
CA MET A 81 -5.11 -0.99 14.57
C MET A 81 -5.82 0.37 14.49
N VAL A 82 -7.16 0.39 14.50
CA VAL A 82 -7.94 1.64 14.49
C VAL A 82 -7.71 2.45 15.77
N GLN A 83 -7.59 1.81 16.94
CA GLN A 83 -7.29 2.52 18.19
C GLN A 83 -5.88 3.11 18.22
N GLU A 84 -4.87 2.41 17.69
CA GLU A 84 -3.51 2.93 17.53
C GLU A 84 -3.49 4.14 16.58
N GLU A 85 -4.19 4.05 15.44
CA GLU A 85 -4.34 5.16 14.49
C GLU A 85 -5.08 6.36 15.11
N LEU A 86 -6.18 6.13 15.82
CA LEU A 86 -6.92 7.19 16.52
C LEU A 86 -6.10 7.84 17.65
N ARG A 87 -5.19 7.10 18.29
CA ARG A 87 -4.25 7.67 19.26
C ARG A 87 -3.22 8.58 18.61
N GLY A 88 -2.85 8.34 17.35
CA GLY A 88 -1.97 9.21 16.55
C GLY A 88 -2.69 10.38 15.86
N ALA A 89 -4.04 10.40 15.88
CA ALA A 89 -4.83 11.46 15.27
C ALA A 89 -4.55 12.88 15.81
N PRO A 90 -4.31 13.10 17.12
CA PRO A 90 -3.98 14.43 17.65
C PRO A 90 -2.68 14.98 17.05
N ASP A 91 -1.64 14.14 16.93
CA ASP A 91 -0.35 14.54 16.34
C ASP A 91 -0.50 14.92 14.85
N LEU A 92 -1.34 14.18 14.13
CA LEU A 92 -1.70 14.49 12.74
C LEU A 92 -2.45 15.83 12.63
N LEU A 93 -3.39 16.10 13.53
CA LEU A 93 -4.12 17.38 13.58
C LEU A 93 -3.19 18.54 13.94
N ASP A 94 -2.29 18.36 14.89
CA ASP A 94 -1.30 19.36 15.29
C ASP A 94 -0.33 19.67 14.14
N ALA A 95 0.13 18.65 13.42
CA ALA A 95 0.93 18.84 12.22
C ALA A 95 0.16 19.63 11.15
N LEU A 96 -1.12 19.29 10.93
CA LEU A 96 -2.00 19.98 9.97
C LEU A 96 -2.20 21.46 10.34
N MET A 97 -2.36 21.77 11.62
CA MET A 97 -2.50 23.15 12.11
C MET A 97 -1.22 23.98 11.95
N ARG A 98 -0.04 23.35 11.84
CA ARG A 98 1.25 24.03 11.59
C ARG A 98 1.53 24.25 10.10
N VAL A 99 0.84 23.56 9.21
CA VAL A 99 0.97 23.72 7.75
C VAL A 99 0.82 25.18 7.28
N PRO A 100 -0.18 25.97 7.73
CA PRO A 100 -0.35 27.35 7.28
C PRO A 100 0.88 28.21 7.56
N GLN A 101 1.50 28.03 8.73
CA GLN A 101 2.70 28.78 9.14
C GLN A 101 3.88 28.44 8.21
N LEU A 102 4.13 27.15 7.99
CA LEU A 102 5.16 26.65 7.08
C LEU A 102 4.97 27.16 5.65
N VAL A 103 3.71 27.20 5.17
CA VAL A 103 3.36 27.75 3.85
C VAL A 103 3.66 29.25 3.80
N THR A 104 3.27 30.03 4.82
CA THR A 104 3.54 31.48 4.83
C THR A 104 5.03 31.80 4.92
N GLU A 105 5.81 31.02 5.67
CA GLU A 105 7.27 31.20 5.74
C GLU A 105 7.94 30.84 4.41
N GLY A 106 7.55 29.72 3.79
CA GLY A 106 8.03 29.34 2.46
C GLY A 106 7.72 30.40 1.40
N LEU A 107 6.51 30.97 1.43
CA LEU A 107 6.12 32.07 0.55
C LEU A 107 6.93 33.34 0.79
N ARG A 108 7.19 33.72 2.05
CA ARG A 108 8.04 34.88 2.38
C ARG A 108 9.48 34.69 1.94
N VAL A 109 10.02 33.47 2.06
CA VAL A 109 11.37 33.13 1.58
C VAL A 109 11.43 33.22 0.05
N LEU A 110 10.41 32.71 -0.64
CA LEU A 110 10.29 32.79 -2.09
C LEU A 110 10.13 34.25 -2.57
N GLU A 111 9.33 35.06 -1.89
CA GLU A 111 9.14 36.49 -2.17
C GLU A 111 10.45 37.28 -1.99
N LYS A 112 11.20 37.02 -0.91
CA LYS A 112 12.53 37.62 -0.72
C LYS A 112 13.51 37.25 -1.84
N THR A 113 13.41 36.03 -2.36
CA THR A 113 14.23 35.54 -3.48
C THR A 113 13.75 36.10 -4.83
N THR A 114 12.47 36.49 -4.94
CA THR A 114 11.78 36.86 -6.20
C THR A 114 11.49 38.37 -6.30
N ARG A 115 12.24 39.24 -5.61
CA ARG A 115 12.11 40.71 -5.74
C ARG A 115 12.57 41.21 -7.13
N ARG A 116 11.73 41.00 -8.15
CA ARG A 116 11.55 41.78 -9.40
C ARG A 116 10.03 41.77 -9.74
N PRO A 117 9.49 42.83 -10.36
CA PRO A 117 8.21 43.42 -9.94
C PRO A 117 6.92 42.74 -10.45
N ALA A 118 5.95 42.70 -9.52
CA ALA A 118 4.50 42.84 -9.62
C ALA A 118 3.69 42.10 -10.71
N GLU A 119 3.05 40.99 -10.32
CA GLU A 119 1.64 40.72 -10.65
C GLU A 119 0.98 39.86 -9.55
N ASN A 120 -0.20 40.28 -9.09
CA ASN A 120 -1.06 39.70 -8.03
C ASN A 120 -0.60 38.37 -7.36
N PRO A 121 0.13 38.42 -6.21
CA PRO A 121 0.70 37.23 -5.56
C PRO A 121 -0.33 36.22 -5.01
N LEU A 122 -1.61 36.61 -4.91
CA LEU A 122 -2.69 35.75 -4.45
C LEU A 122 -3.23 34.79 -5.53
N SER A 123 -3.00 35.06 -6.82
CA SER A 123 -3.40 34.15 -7.91
C SER A 123 -2.43 32.97 -8.03
N GLY A 124 -1.13 33.24 -7.85
CA GLY A 124 -0.07 32.22 -7.88
C GLY A 124 -0.23 31.17 -6.78
N ILE A 125 -0.54 31.59 -5.54
CA ILE A 125 -0.73 30.68 -4.41
C ILE A 125 -1.95 29.77 -4.61
N ARG A 126 -3.05 30.31 -5.15
CA ARG A 126 -4.25 29.51 -5.46
C ARG A 126 -3.96 28.52 -6.59
N GLY A 127 -3.21 28.94 -7.61
CA GLY A 127 -2.81 28.09 -8.72
C GLY A 127 -1.92 26.92 -8.29
N THR A 128 -0.92 27.17 -7.44
CA THR A 128 -0.02 26.12 -6.95
C THR A 128 -0.69 25.17 -5.96
N LEU A 129 -1.59 25.66 -5.11
CA LEU A 129 -2.40 24.80 -4.22
C LEU A 129 -3.32 23.86 -5.00
N ILE A 130 -4.02 24.36 -6.01
CA ILE A 130 -4.92 23.56 -6.85
C ILE A 130 -4.10 22.57 -7.69
N ALA A 131 -3.00 23.01 -8.30
CA ALA A 131 -2.11 22.13 -9.05
C ALA A 131 -1.51 21.02 -8.18
N GLY A 132 -1.06 21.36 -6.97
CA GLY A 132 -0.54 20.39 -6.00
C GLY A 132 -1.59 19.37 -5.57
N PHE A 133 -2.81 19.83 -5.26
CA PHE A 133 -3.93 18.95 -4.89
C PHE A 133 -4.31 18.02 -6.04
N CYS A 134 -4.37 18.52 -7.28
CA CYS A 134 -4.63 17.71 -8.47
C CYS A 134 -3.53 16.70 -8.77
N LEU A 135 -2.26 17.04 -8.52
CA LEU A 135 -1.12 16.14 -8.75
C LEU A 135 -1.12 14.99 -7.73
N VAL A 136 -1.33 15.30 -6.45
CA VAL A 136 -1.45 14.30 -5.38
C VAL A 136 -2.68 13.41 -5.60
N ALA A 137 -3.84 14.00 -5.94
CA ALA A 137 -5.04 13.23 -6.29
C ALA A 137 -4.80 12.31 -7.50
N GLY A 138 -4.17 12.81 -8.57
CA GLY A 138 -3.82 12.03 -9.75
C GLY A 138 -2.88 10.86 -9.44
N ALA A 139 -1.87 11.07 -8.60
CA ALA A 139 -0.92 10.04 -8.19
C ALA A 139 -1.56 8.93 -7.35
N ILE A 140 -2.42 9.31 -6.38
CA ILE A 140 -3.16 8.35 -5.54
C ILE A 140 -4.13 7.52 -6.40
N ILE A 141 -4.80 8.15 -7.37
CA ILE A 141 -5.74 7.47 -8.25
C ILE A 141 -5.01 6.51 -9.21
N MET A 142 -3.83 6.88 -9.71
CA MET A 142 -3.00 6.01 -10.56
C MET A 142 -2.51 4.76 -9.79
N ALA A 143 -2.27 4.89 -8.48
CA ALA A 143 -1.79 3.79 -7.64
C ALA A 143 -2.88 2.77 -7.27
N PHE A 144 -4.16 3.16 -7.22
CA PHE A 144 -5.25 2.34 -6.68
C PHE A 144 -6.20 1.71 -7.72
N GLY A 145 -5.99 1.92 -9.03
CA GLY A 145 -6.69 1.16 -10.07
C GLY A 145 -8.22 1.25 -10.07
N GLY A 146 -8.79 2.40 -9.66
CA GLY A 146 -10.24 2.61 -9.52
C GLY A 146 -10.99 2.72 -10.85
N ALA A 147 -12.26 2.30 -10.84
CA ALA A 147 -13.16 2.22 -12.00
C ALA A 147 -13.23 3.50 -12.86
N TRP A 148 -12.99 3.33 -14.17
CA TRP A 148 -12.86 4.37 -15.21
C TRP A 148 -14.01 5.40 -15.25
N GLN A 149 -15.23 5.04 -14.84
CA GLN A 149 -16.39 5.94 -14.91
C GLN A 149 -16.32 7.11 -13.92
N ILE A 150 -15.69 6.94 -12.76
CA ILE A 150 -15.54 8.02 -11.76
C ILE A 150 -14.42 8.99 -12.20
N TRP A 151 -13.46 8.49 -13.00
CA TRP A 151 -12.31 9.22 -13.53
C TRP A 151 -12.72 10.36 -14.48
N GLY A 152 -13.57 10.06 -15.47
CA GLY A 152 -13.99 11.02 -16.48
C GLY A 152 -14.87 12.15 -15.91
N ALA A 153 -15.73 11.85 -14.94
CA ALA A 153 -16.60 12.84 -14.33
C ALA A 153 -15.82 13.85 -13.47
N LEU A 154 -14.86 13.36 -12.67
CA LEU A 154 -14.01 14.21 -11.83
C LEU A 154 -13.00 15.01 -12.67
N PHE A 155 -12.40 14.40 -13.70
CA PHE A 155 -11.48 15.10 -14.61
C PHE A 155 -12.22 16.13 -15.48
N GLY A 156 -13.42 15.81 -15.94
CA GLY A 156 -14.27 16.75 -16.70
C GLY A 156 -14.72 17.95 -15.87
N VAL A 157 -15.11 17.74 -14.60
CA VAL A 157 -15.45 18.84 -13.69
C VAL A 157 -14.20 19.68 -13.35
N ALA A 158 -13.04 19.05 -13.18
CA ALA A 158 -11.78 19.77 -12.96
C ALA A 158 -11.35 20.60 -14.18
N LEU A 159 -11.46 20.05 -15.40
CA LEU A 159 -11.12 20.73 -16.64
C LEU A 159 -12.13 21.84 -16.98
N LEU A 160 -13.43 21.61 -16.74
CA LEU A 160 -14.48 22.59 -17.00
C LEU A 160 -14.43 23.76 -16.01
N LEU A 161 -14.02 23.52 -14.75
CA LEU A 161 -13.74 24.57 -13.78
C LEU A 161 -12.41 25.31 -14.06
N ALA A 162 -11.42 24.64 -14.64
CA ALA A 162 -10.16 25.26 -15.07
C ALA A 162 -10.35 26.15 -16.32
N VAL A 163 -11.17 25.74 -17.28
CA VAL A 163 -11.41 26.48 -18.53
C VAL A 163 -12.43 27.62 -18.35
N ARG A 164 -13.41 27.49 -17.45
CA ARG A 164 -14.40 28.56 -17.18
C ARG A 164 -13.88 29.75 -16.34
N ARG A 165 -12.59 29.78 -15.99
CA ARG A 165 -11.94 30.92 -15.32
C ARG A 165 -10.77 31.51 -16.14
N GLY A 166 -10.88 31.52 -17.46
CA GLY A 166 -10.32 32.59 -18.30
C GLY A 166 -11.34 33.72 -18.42
N PRO A 167 -10.92 34.98 -18.22
CA PRO A 167 -10.62 35.82 -19.38
C PRO A 167 -9.13 35.92 -19.67
#